data_AF-R5MT33-F1
#
_entry.id   AF-R5MT33-F1
#
_cell.length_a   1.000
_cell.length_b   1.000
_cell.length_c   1.000
_cell.angle_alpha   90.00
_cell.angle_beta   90.00
_cell.angle_gamma   90.00
#
_symmetry.space_group_name_H-M   'P 1'
#
loop_
_entity.id
_entity.type
_entity.pdbx_description
1 polymer ?
#
loop_
_entity_poly.entity_id
_entity_poly.type
_entity_poly.pdbx_seq_one_letter_code
_entity_poly.pdbx_strand_id
1 'polypeptide(L)'
;MVSVRKRGKVYEYRFEIASIDGKRYTCLRRLGITRRDAHVTANSRNEYYHVSATRVLQTAISKERLNKRGLVNSLDHYLKVHIITN
;
A
#
# COMPACT_ATOMS: atom_id res chain seq x y z
N MET A 1 4.12 23.10 -8.81
CA MET A 1 4.46 22.44 -10.10
C MET A 1 5.91 22.77 -10.37
N VAL A 2 6.71 21.81 -10.80
CA VAL A 2 8.11 22.06 -11.16
C VAL A 2 8.31 21.61 -12.61
N SER A 3 8.80 22.52 -13.42
CA SER A 3 9.13 22.27 -14.82
C SER A 3 10.53 21.64 -14.89
N VAL A 4 10.65 20.47 -15.53
CA VAL A 4 11.94 19.79 -15.75
C VAL A 4 12.22 19.73 -17.24
N ARG A 5 13.44 20.09 -17.66
CA ARG A 5 13.86 20.08 -19.06
C ARG A 5 14.69 18.83 -19.36
N LYS A 6 14.25 17.99 -20.29
CA LYS A 6 14.95 16.76 -20.70
C LYS A 6 14.87 16.60 -22.22
N ARG A 7 16.02 16.36 -22.87
CA ARG A 7 16.11 16.19 -24.35
C ARG A 7 15.44 17.34 -25.12
N GLY A 8 15.68 18.59 -24.70
CA GLY A 8 15.12 19.78 -25.34
C GLY A 8 13.63 20.04 -25.10
N LYS A 9 12.89 19.11 -24.46
CA LYS A 9 11.47 19.25 -24.12
C LYS A 9 11.29 19.61 -22.65
N VAL A 10 10.33 20.50 -22.36
CA VAL A 10 9.94 20.87 -20.99
C VAL A 10 8.77 20.01 -20.58
N TYR A 11 8.88 19.38 -19.42
CA TYR A 11 7.86 18.54 -18.82
C TYR A 11 7.37 19.21 -17.53
N GLU A 12 6.07 19.47 -17.46
CA GLU A 12 5.43 19.95 -16.24
C GLU A 12 5.14 18.77 -15.33
N TYR A 13 5.89 18.67 -14.23
CA TYR A 13 5.64 17.67 -13.20
C TYR A 13 4.89 18.34 -12.04
N ARG A 14 3.72 17.81 -11.71
CA ARG A 14 3.17 17.97 -10.36
C ARG A 14 4.03 17.12 -9.42
N PHE A 15 5.11 17.71 -8.90
CA PHE A 15 5.81 17.15 -7.75
C PHE A 15 4.87 17.25 -6.54
N GLU A 16 4.04 16.23 -6.33
CA GLU A 16 3.63 15.87 -4.97
C GLU A 16 4.91 15.35 -4.32
N ILE A 17 5.49 16.18 -3.43
CA ILE A 17 6.79 16.00 -2.78
C ILE A 17 7.06 14.52 -2.52
N ALA A 18 7.97 13.94 -3.30
CA ALA A 18 8.31 12.53 -3.27
C ALA A 18 9.31 12.24 -2.14
N SER A 19 9.01 12.65 -0.90
CA SER A 19 9.58 11.91 0.22
C SER A 19 9.02 10.47 0.16
N ILE A 20 9.74 9.50 0.71
CA ILE A 20 9.23 8.13 0.87
C ILE A 20 7.85 8.18 1.56
N ASP A 21 7.65 9.14 2.47
CA ASP A 21 6.41 9.37 3.21
C ASP A 21 5.29 9.92 2.31
N GLY A 22 5.61 10.80 1.35
CA GLY A 22 4.67 11.27 0.33
C GLY A 22 4.12 10.12 -0.53
N LYS A 23 4.98 9.16 -0.91
CA LYS A 23 4.55 7.95 -1.62
C LYS A 23 3.68 7.04 -0.74
N ARG A 24 4.06 6.83 0.52
CA ARG A 24 3.28 6.02 1.48
C ARG A 24 1.88 6.59 1.69
N TYR A 25 1.78 7.90 1.92
CA TYR A 25 0.49 8.59 2.07
C TYR A 25 -0.39 8.42 0.83
N THR A 26 0.13 8.70 -0.37
CA THR A 26 -0.63 8.59 -1.61
C THR A 26 -1.08 7.16 -1.88
N CYS A 27 -0.25 6.16 -1.60
CA CYS A 27 -0.64 4.75 -1.68
C CYS A 27 -1.78 4.41 -0.72
N LEU A 28 -1.68 4.79 0.56
CA LEU A 28 -2.76 4.56 1.54
C LEU A 28 -4.07 5.24 1.13
N ARG A 29 -3.99 6.47 0.59
CA ARG A 29 -5.16 7.16 0.05
C ARG A 29 -5.78 6.44 -1.14
N ARG A 30 -4.97 5.91 -2.06
CA ARG A 30 -5.46 5.08 -3.20
C ARG A 30 -6.08 3.76 -2.74
N LEU A 31 -5.66 3.25 -1.58
CA LEU A 31 -6.26 2.05 -0.97
C LEU A 31 -7.56 2.34 -0.21
N GLY A 32 -7.95 3.62 -0.07
CA GLY A 32 -9.21 4.05 0.56
C GLY A 32 -9.08 4.45 2.03
N ILE A 33 -7.86 4.51 2.58
CA ILE A 33 -7.62 4.93 3.97
C ILE A 33 -7.91 6.42 4.13
N THR A 34 -8.48 6.82 5.26
CA THR A 34 -8.82 8.22 5.58
C THR A 34 -7.59 9.12 5.54
N ARG A 35 -7.80 10.43 5.31
CA ARG A 35 -6.70 11.40 5.24
C ARG A 35 -5.90 11.44 6.54
N ARG A 36 -6.61 11.41 7.69
CA ARG A 36 -6.01 11.43 9.01
C ARG A 36 -5.15 10.19 9.25
N ASP A 37 -5.71 9.01 9.04
CA ASP A 37 -5.01 7.75 9.30
C ASP A 37 -3.82 7.57 8.34
N ALA A 38 -3.99 7.90 7.06
CA ALA A 38 -2.91 7.85 6.08
C ALA A 38 -1.76 8.78 6.47
N HIS A 39 -2.06 9.99 6.97
CA HIS A 39 -1.04 10.96 7.36
C HIS A 39 -0.27 10.51 8.61
N VAL A 40 -0.99 10.01 9.62
CA VAL A 40 -0.38 9.51 10.87
C VAL A 40 0.47 8.27 10.61
N THR A 41 -0.03 7.31 9.83
CA THR A 41 0.69 6.06 9.54
C THR A 41 1.90 6.28 8.63
N ALA A 42 1.79 7.14 7.61
CA ALA A 42 2.90 7.39 6.68
C ALA A 42 4.09 8.10 7.35
N ASN A 43 3.82 9.01 8.29
CA ASN A 43 4.85 9.79 9.01
C ASN A 43 5.17 9.21 10.40
N SER A 44 4.73 7.98 10.68
CA SER A 44 5.04 7.33 11.94
C SER A 44 6.54 7.06 12.05
N ARG A 45 7.13 7.30 13.23
CA ARG A 45 8.51 6.92 13.55
C ARG A 45 8.65 5.43 13.89
N ASN A 46 7.55 4.69 13.86
CA ASN A 46 7.56 3.27 14.13
C ASN A 46 8.28 2.51 13.01
N GLU A 47 9.01 1.47 13.40
CA GLU A 47 9.67 0.59 12.45
C GLU A 47 8.65 -0.26 11.66
N TYR A 48 9.13 -0.88 10.58
CA TYR A 48 8.29 -1.63 9.63
C TYR A 48 7.40 -2.69 10.29
N TYR A 49 7.95 -3.45 11.24
CA TYR A 49 7.19 -4.51 11.93
C TYR A 49 6.01 -3.93 12.71
N HIS A 50 6.24 -2.87 13.49
CA HIS A 50 5.21 -2.19 14.25
C HIS A 50 4.15 -1.56 13.35
N VAL A 51 4.55 -0.95 12.23
CA VAL A 51 3.60 -0.38 11.25
C VAL A 51 2.75 -1.47 10.60
N SER A 52 3.34 -2.64 10.31
CA SER A 52 2.65 -3.77 9.67
C SER A 52 1.48 -4.31 10.52
N ALA A 53 1.62 -4.24 11.84
CA ALA A 53 0.60 -4.69 12.79
C ALA A 53 -0.49 -3.64 13.07
N THR A 54 -0.39 -2.42 12.52
CA THR A 54 -1.40 -1.39 12.75
C THR A 54 -2.71 -1.71 12.04
N ARG A 55 -3.83 -1.31 12.66
CA ARG A 55 -5.18 -1.42 12.07
C ARG A 55 -5.26 -0.78 10.68
N VAL A 56 -4.50 0.30 10.46
CA VAL A 56 -4.47 1.02 9.17
C VAL A 56 -3.93 0.13 8.07
N LEU A 57 -2.78 -0.53 8.29
CA LEU A 57 -2.22 -1.45 7.29
C LEU A 57 -3.04 -2.73 7.14
N GLN A 58 -3.56 -3.30 8.23
CA GLN A 58 -4.43 -4.49 8.15
C GLN A 58 -5.70 -4.21 7.35
N THR A 59 -6.29 -3.02 7.50
CA THR A 59 -7.45 -2.60 6.69
C THR A 59 -7.05 -2.34 5.23
N ALA A 60 -5.92 -1.64 5.01
CA ALA A 60 -5.46 -1.30 3.66
C ALA A 60 -5.09 -2.55 2.83
N ILE A 61 -4.47 -3.54 3.47
CA ILE A 61 -3.98 -4.79 2.90
C ILE A 61 -4.79 -5.96 3.52
N SER A 62 -6.11 -5.93 3.33
CA SER A 62 -7.01 -6.95 3.88
C SER A 62 -6.89 -8.30 3.16
N LYS A 63 -7.25 -9.41 3.86
CA LYS A 63 -7.31 -10.76 3.28
C LYS A 63 -8.16 -10.78 1.99
N GLU A 64 -9.30 -10.09 2.00
CA GLU A 64 -10.19 -9.97 0.84
C GLU A 64 -9.50 -9.32 -0.37
N ARG A 65 -8.73 -8.24 -0.13
CA ARG A 65 -8.01 -7.53 -1.19
C ARG A 65 -6.87 -8.38 -1.74
N LEU A 66 -6.17 -9.11 -0.87
CA LEU A 66 -5.10 -10.05 -1.26
C LEU A 66 -5.66 -11.20 -2.09
N ASN A 67 -6.77 -11.80 -1.67
CA ASN A 67 -7.48 -12.84 -2.43
C ASN A 67 -7.89 -12.34 -3.83
N LYS A 68 -8.44 -11.13 -3.94
CA LYS A 68 -8.78 -10.49 -5.24
C LYS A 68 -7.57 -10.26 -6.15
N ARG A 69 -6.35 -10.23 -5.59
CA ARG A 69 -5.09 -10.07 -6.32
C ARG A 69 -4.39 -11.41 -6.60
N GLY A 70 -5.02 -12.54 -6.26
CA GLY A 70 -4.50 -13.88 -6.49
C GLY A 70 -3.60 -14.43 -5.38
N LEU A 71 -3.44 -13.71 -4.26
CA LEU A 71 -2.73 -14.24 -3.11
C LEU A 71 -3.69 -15.09 -2.28
N VAL A 72 -3.60 -16.41 -2.46
CA VAL A 72 -4.44 -17.39 -1.76
C VAL A 72 -3.91 -17.63 -0.35
N ASN A 73 -4.81 -17.80 0.61
CA ASN A 73 -4.44 -18.16 1.97
C ASN A 73 -3.88 -19.60 2.02
N SER A 74 -2.77 -19.77 2.74
CA SER A 74 -2.07 -21.08 2.82
C SER A 74 -2.93 -22.20 3.41
N LEU A 75 -3.78 -21.89 4.40
CA LEU A 75 -4.69 -22.87 4.98
C LEU A 75 -5.77 -23.29 3.98
N ASP A 76 -6.38 -22.32 3.31
CA ASP A 76 -7.41 -22.58 2.30
C ASP A 76 -6.83 -23.46 1.16
N HIS A 77 -5.58 -23.21 0.76
CA HIS A 77 -4.85 -24.05 -0.19
C HIS A 77 -4.59 -25.46 0.36
N TYR A 78 -4.10 -25.58 1.59
CA TYR A 78 -3.81 -26.86 2.23
C TYR A 78 -5.06 -27.76 2.32
N LEU A 79 -6.17 -27.21 2.82
CA LEU A 79 -7.44 -27.93 2.95
C LEU A 79 -7.96 -28.40 1.59
N LYS A 80 -7.86 -27.53 0.58
CA LYS A 80 -8.26 -27.85 -0.79
C LYS A 80 -7.47 -29.01 -1.38
N VAL A 81 -6.15 -29.06 -1.17
CA VAL A 81 -5.27 -30.07 -1.80
C VAL A 81 -5.30 -31.40 -1.03
N HIS A 82 -5.30 -31.35 0.30
CA HIS A 82 -5.02 -32.52 1.14
C HIS A 82 -6.23 -33.10 1.87
N ILE A 83 -7.33 -32.34 2.03
CA ILE A 83 -8.49 -32.79 2.82
C ILE A 83 -9.71 -33.01 1.93
N ILE A 84 -10.08 -32.03 1.10
CA ILE A 84 -11.34 -32.06 0.34
C ILE A 84 -11.25 -32.95 -0.91
N THR A 85 -10.04 -33.20 -1.43
CA THR A 85 -9.81 -34.02 -2.64
C THR A 85 -9.75 -35.54 -2.39
N ASN A 86 -9.84 -35.98 -1.13
CA ASN A 86 -9.94 -37.41 -0.74
C ASN A 86 -11.38 -37.77 -0.41
#